data_AF-A0A841EZ74-F1
#
_entry.id   AF-A0A841EZ74-F1
#
_cell.length_a   1.000
_cell.length_b   1.000
_cell.length_c   1.000
_cell.angle_alpha   90.00
_cell.angle_beta   90.00
_cell.angle_gamma   90.00
#
_symmetry.space_group_name_H-M   'P 1'
#
loop_
_entity.id
_entity.type
_entity.pdbx_description
1 polymer ?
#
loop_
_entity_poly.entity_id
_entity_poly.type
_entity_poly.pdbx_seq_one_letter_code
_entity_poly.pdbx_strand_id
1 'polypeptide(L)'
;MFAPGTLILLPFLGTSFGSNIDLRIAFQSSLSGLLVTVLFLLICMLPLIGIDRTILRRPGYAAAATCSVAGLSMVVPSMAAGFNPAYAPYVDTAIAQIAFAVILTSVTVPYIVKRLARGTATEAWTQANH
;
A
#
# COMPACT_ATOMS: atom_id res chain seq x y z
N MET A 1 3.44 -21.94 -13.28
CA MET A 1 4.67 -22.19 -14.06
C MET A 1 5.70 -21.05 -13.98
N PHE A 2 5.34 -19.80 -13.60
CA PHE A 2 6.29 -18.66 -13.46
C PHE A 2 6.57 -18.19 -12.02
N ALA A 3 6.17 -18.97 -11.01
CA ALA A 3 6.36 -18.62 -9.60
C ALA A 3 7.82 -18.27 -9.21
N PRO A 4 8.86 -19.00 -9.66
CA PRO A 4 10.25 -18.66 -9.29
C PRO A 4 10.76 -17.38 -9.97
N GLY A 5 10.25 -17.03 -11.16
CA GLY A 5 10.66 -15.81 -11.86
C GLY A 5 10.19 -14.53 -11.15
N THR A 6 9.04 -14.59 -10.48
CA THR A 6 8.50 -13.44 -9.73
C THR A 6 9.43 -13.08 -8.56
N LEU A 7 9.97 -14.07 -7.85
CA LEU A 7 10.87 -13.84 -6.71
C LEU A 7 12.18 -13.16 -7.11
N ILE A 8 12.69 -13.45 -8.31
CA ILE A 8 13.89 -12.80 -8.86
C ILE A 8 13.59 -11.38 -9.33
N LEU A 9 12.38 -11.11 -9.84
CA LEU A 9 12.00 -9.77 -10.31
C LEU A 9 11.76 -8.76 -9.17
N LEU A 10 11.33 -9.22 -7.99
CA LEU A 10 11.09 -8.35 -6.82
C LEU A 10 12.30 -7.50 -6.42
N PRO A 11 13.53 -8.03 -6.27
CA PRO A 11 14.69 -7.20 -5.94
C PRO A 11 15.06 -6.21 -7.06
N PHE A 12 14.91 -6.58 -8.34
CA PHE A 12 15.15 -5.66 -9.45
C PHE A 12 14.13 -4.51 -9.47
N LEU A 13 12.85 -4.83 -9.25
CA LEU A 13 11.79 -3.85 -9.17
C LEU A 13 12.01 -2.88 -8.00
N GLY A 14 12.40 -3.41 -6.83
CA GLY A 14 12.73 -2.59 -5.66
C GLY A 14 13.92 -1.66 -5.91
N THR A 15 14.97 -2.16 -6.57
CA THR A 15 16.17 -1.35 -6.91
C THR A 15 15.84 -0.26 -7.92
N SER A 16 15.04 -0.60 -8.94
CA SER A 16 14.62 0.35 -9.97
C SER A 16 13.79 1.50 -9.39
N PHE A 17 12.82 1.20 -8.52
CA PHE A 17 12.08 2.23 -7.81
C PHE A 17 12.96 3.05 -6.87
N GLY A 18 13.88 2.42 -6.14
CA GLY A 18 14.82 3.12 -5.27
C GLY A 18 15.72 4.10 -6.02
N SER A 19 16.20 3.73 -7.22
CA SER A 19 17.05 4.59 -8.06
C SER A 19 16.31 5.78 -8.68
N ASN A 20 14.99 5.69 -8.80
CA ASN A 20 14.17 6.72 -9.45
C ASN A 20 13.75 7.85 -8.49
N ILE A 21 13.90 7.68 -7.17
CA ILE A 21 13.44 8.63 -6.16
C ILE A 21 14.55 9.65 -5.83
N ASP A 22 14.25 10.94 -5.95
CA ASP A 22 15.12 12.03 -5.46
C ASP A 22 14.95 12.21 -3.94
N LEU A 23 16.03 11.93 -3.18
CA LEU A 23 16.06 12.02 -1.72
C LEU A 23 15.83 13.44 -1.18
N ARG A 24 16.22 14.48 -1.93
CA ARG A 24 16.05 15.88 -1.53
C ARG A 24 14.59 16.28 -1.56
N ILE A 25 13.89 15.90 -2.62
CA ILE A 25 12.46 16.13 -2.80
C ILE A 25 11.66 15.22 -1.85
N ALA A 26 12.13 14.00 -1.62
CA ALA A 26 11.50 13.06 -0.68
C ALA A 26 11.48 13.60 0.75
N PHE A 27 12.55 14.23 1.21
CA PHE A 27 12.57 14.84 2.54
C PHE A 27 11.53 15.96 2.68
N GLN A 28 11.43 16.85 1.69
CA GLN A 28 10.47 17.95 1.70
C GLN A 28 9.02 17.48 1.56
N SER A 29 8.80 16.43 0.77
CA SER A 29 7.47 15.91 0.44
C SER A 29 6.95 14.87 1.45
N SER A 30 7.78 14.44 2.39
CA SER A 30 7.46 13.40 3.38
C SER A 30 6.22 13.72 4.22
N LEU A 31 6.04 14.97 4.64
CA LEU A 31 4.88 15.39 5.44
C LEU A 31 3.57 15.29 4.63
N SER A 32 3.62 15.70 3.36
CA SER A 32 2.48 15.56 2.43
C SER A 32 2.19 14.07 2.14
N GLY A 33 3.23 13.26 1.96
CA GLY A 33 3.11 11.81 1.77
C GLY A 33 2.44 11.11 2.96
N LEU A 34 2.74 11.53 4.19
CA LEU A 34 2.07 11.02 5.39
C LEU A 34 0.56 11.28 5.33
N LEU A 35 0.17 12.51 4.97
CA LEU A 35 -1.23 12.92 4.87
C LEU A 35 -1.97 12.10 3.80
N VAL A 36 -1.37 11.93 2.63
CA VAL A 36 -1.93 11.08 1.55
C VAL A 36 -2.10 9.64 2.02
N THR A 37 -1.15 9.10 2.78
CA THR A 37 -1.21 7.74 3.32
C THR A 37 -2.38 7.57 4.30
N VAL A 38 -2.55 8.53 5.21
CA VAL A 38 -3.65 8.51 6.17
C VAL A 38 -5.00 8.59 5.46
N LEU A 39 -5.12 9.48 4.47
CA LEU A 39 -6.33 9.58 3.65
C LEU A 39 -6.61 8.28 2.90
N PHE A 40 -5.60 7.66 2.30
CA PHE A 40 -5.75 6.38 1.62
C PHE A 40 -6.22 5.27 2.57
N LEU A 41 -5.64 5.16 3.76
CA LEU A 41 -6.06 4.18 4.76
C LEU A 41 -7.51 4.44 5.21
N LEU A 42 -7.90 5.69 5.44
CA LEU A 42 -9.27 6.01 5.85
C LEU A 42 -10.29 5.76 4.72
N ILE A 43 -9.98 6.16 3.49
CA ILE A 43 -10.94 6.10 2.37
C ILE A 43 -10.98 4.73 1.72
N CYS A 44 -9.85 4.01 1.59
CA CYS A 44 -9.84 2.69 0.97
C CYS A 44 -9.96 1.57 1.99
N MET A 45 -9.19 1.61 3.09
CA MET A 45 -9.13 0.48 4.02
C MET A 45 -10.41 0.34 4.85
N LEU A 46 -10.96 1.45 5.34
CA LEU A 46 -12.14 1.45 6.20
C LEU A 46 -13.40 0.87 5.53
N PRO A 47 -13.83 1.32 4.33
CA PRO A 47 -15.00 0.74 3.68
C PRO A 47 -14.72 -0.68 3.18
N LEU A 48 -13.49 -1.02 2.77
CA LEU A 48 -13.20 -2.37 2.32
C LEU A 48 -13.28 -3.39 3.46
N ILE A 49 -12.80 -3.03 4.66
CA ILE A 49 -13.01 -3.84 5.88
C ILE A 49 -14.50 -3.91 6.22
N GLY A 50 -15.25 -2.82 6.07
CA GLY A 50 -16.70 -2.80 6.28
C GLY A 50 -17.41 -3.79 5.36
N ILE A 51 -17.13 -3.72 4.06
CA ILE A 51 -17.69 -4.60 3.03
C ILE A 51 -17.34 -6.06 3.29
N ASP A 52 -16.08 -6.36 3.60
CA ASP A 52 -15.61 -7.73 3.90
C ASP A 52 -16.34 -8.33 5.12
N ARG A 53 -16.59 -7.50 6.14
CA ARG A 53 -17.32 -7.91 7.34
C ARG A 53 -18.81 -8.14 7.06
N THR A 54 -19.44 -7.31 6.22
CA THR A 54 -20.88 -7.44 5.88
C THR A 54 -21.19 -8.51 4.84
N ILE A 55 -20.37 -8.66 3.79
CA ILE A 55 -20.64 -9.56 2.66
C ILE A 55 -19.96 -10.91 2.83
N LEU A 56 -18.67 -10.91 3.24
CA LEU A 56 -17.87 -12.12 3.31
C LEU A 56 -17.99 -12.86 4.65
N ARG A 57 -18.58 -12.23 5.67
CA ARG A 57 -18.69 -12.74 7.07
C ARG A 57 -17.35 -13.22 7.65
N ARG A 58 -16.24 -12.71 7.10
CA ARG A 58 -14.87 -12.91 7.58
C ARG A 58 -14.44 -11.64 8.33
N PRO A 59 -13.43 -11.71 9.20
CA PRO A 59 -13.11 -10.61 10.12
C PRO A 59 -12.38 -9.42 9.47
N GLY A 60 -12.38 -9.29 8.15
CA GLY A 60 -11.70 -8.18 7.46
C GLY A 60 -10.20 -8.38 7.22
N TYR A 61 -9.60 -9.53 7.57
CA TYR A 61 -8.15 -9.75 7.38
C TYR A 61 -7.75 -9.77 5.89
N ALA A 62 -8.60 -10.32 5.02
CA ALA A 62 -8.35 -10.42 3.59
C ALA A 62 -8.47 -9.05 2.91
N ALA A 63 -9.48 -8.26 3.27
CA ALA A 63 -9.63 -6.87 2.83
C ALA A 63 -8.47 -5.99 3.32
N ALA A 64 -8.06 -6.12 4.58
CA ALA A 64 -6.91 -5.38 5.10
C ALA A 64 -5.61 -5.73 4.34
N ALA A 65 -5.39 -7.01 4.01
CA ALA A 65 -4.20 -7.46 3.28
C ALA A 65 -4.17 -6.97 1.81
N THR A 66 -5.33 -6.77 1.20
CA THR A 66 -5.43 -6.28 -0.19
C THR A 66 -5.29 -4.76 -0.30
N CYS A 67 -5.54 -4.01 0.78
CA CYS A 67 -5.39 -2.55 0.85
C CYS A 67 -3.92 -2.05 0.97
N SER A 68 -2.95 -2.74 0.41
CA SER A 68 -1.54 -2.30 0.40
C SER A 68 -1.24 -1.46 -0.85
N VAL A 69 -0.57 -0.32 -0.70
CA VAL A 69 -0.13 0.49 -1.83
C VAL A 69 1.06 -0.19 -2.50
N ALA A 70 0.96 -0.45 -3.80
CA ALA A 70 2.04 -1.07 -4.57
C ALA A 70 2.92 0.00 -5.24
N GLY A 71 4.24 -0.26 -5.32
CA GLY A 71 5.21 0.66 -5.93
C GLY A 71 4.96 0.94 -7.41
N LEU A 72 4.23 0.07 -8.12
CA LEU A 72 3.82 0.29 -9.51
C LEU A 72 2.99 1.57 -9.70
N SER A 73 2.30 2.05 -8.66
CA SER A 73 1.54 3.31 -8.71
C SER A 73 2.42 4.55 -8.92
N MET A 74 3.73 4.48 -8.65
CA MET A 74 4.68 5.55 -8.91
C MET A 74 4.85 5.88 -10.40
N VAL A 75 4.41 4.99 -11.31
CA VAL A 75 4.48 5.22 -12.76
C VAL A 75 3.34 6.14 -13.25
N VAL A 76 2.27 6.30 -12.46
CA VAL A 76 1.08 7.07 -12.88
C VAL A 76 1.38 8.57 -13.09
N PRO A 77 2.11 9.28 -12.21
CA PRO A 77 2.41 10.69 -12.41
C PRO A 77 3.26 10.97 -13.66
N SER A 78 4.23 10.10 -13.96
CA SER A 78 5.07 10.25 -15.16
C SER A 78 4.29 9.98 -16.45
N MET A 79 3.39 8.99 -16.43
CA MET A 79 2.44 8.77 -17.53
C MET A 79 1.52 9.98 -17.72
N ALA A 80 0.99 10.56 -16.64
CA ALA A 80 0.12 11.73 -16.70
C ALA A 80 0.83 12.96 -17.30
N ALA A 81 2.11 13.17 -16.98
CA ALA A 81 2.91 14.24 -17.58
C ALA A 81 3.18 14.02 -19.08
N GLY A 82 3.25 12.76 -19.52
CA GLY A 82 3.33 12.42 -20.95
C GLY A 82 2.08 12.83 -21.74
N PHE A 83 0.90 12.83 -21.10
CA PHE A 83 -0.34 13.30 -21.73
C PHE A 83 -0.52 14.81 -21.62
N ASN A 84 -0.10 15.43 -20.51
CA ASN A 84 -0.18 16.88 -20.32
C ASN A 84 1.08 17.44 -19.64
N PRO A 85 1.86 18.28 -20.34
CA PRO A 85 3.12 18.81 -19.83
C PRO A 85 2.96 19.76 -18.64
N ALA A 86 1.74 20.26 -18.36
CA ALA A 86 1.46 21.08 -17.17
C ALA A 86 1.75 20.33 -15.86
N TYR A 87 1.75 19.00 -15.87
CA TYR A 87 2.03 18.18 -14.70
C TYR A 87 3.53 17.90 -14.47
N ALA A 88 4.40 18.24 -15.44
CA ALA A 88 5.84 18.00 -15.36
C ALA A 88 6.51 18.45 -14.03
N PRO A 89 6.24 19.66 -13.47
CA PRO A 89 6.90 20.09 -12.24
C PRO A 89 6.43 19.33 -10.99
N TYR A 90 5.30 18.63 -11.05
CA TYR A 90 4.73 17.93 -9.90
C TYR A 90 5.08 16.44 -9.86
N VAL A 91 5.60 15.87 -10.96
CA VAL A 91 5.88 14.43 -11.10
C VAL A 91 6.78 13.94 -9.98
N ASP A 92 7.94 14.56 -9.78
CA ASP A 92 8.93 14.09 -8.80
C ASP A 92 8.40 14.16 -7.37
N THR A 93 7.66 15.23 -7.05
CA THR A 93 7.01 15.39 -5.73
C THR A 93 5.95 14.32 -5.50
N ALA A 94 5.15 13.99 -6.52
CA ALA A 94 4.10 12.99 -6.43
C ALA A 94 4.68 11.57 -6.32
N ILE A 95 5.73 11.25 -7.08
CA ILE A 95 6.45 9.97 -6.97
C ILE A 95 7.01 9.79 -5.56
N ALA A 96 7.65 10.82 -5.02
CA ALA A 96 8.20 10.78 -3.67
C ALA A 96 7.13 10.59 -2.58
N GLN A 97 5.97 11.25 -2.72
CA GLN A 97 4.83 11.07 -1.81
C GLN A 97 4.27 9.64 -1.87
N ILE A 98 4.09 9.08 -3.07
CA ILE A 98 3.61 7.71 -3.28
C ILE A 98 4.62 6.70 -2.72
N ALA A 99 5.92 6.91 -2.95
CA ALA A 99 6.98 6.06 -2.42
C ALA A 99 6.93 6.00 -0.88
N PHE A 100 6.74 7.15 -0.23
CA PHE A 100 6.59 7.21 1.22
C PHE A 100 5.33 6.47 1.69
N ALA A 101 4.21 6.59 0.97
CA ALA A 101 2.98 5.87 1.26
C ALA A 101 3.14 4.34 1.15
N VAL A 102 3.89 3.85 0.15
CA VAL A 102 4.23 2.44 0.00
C VAL A 102 5.03 1.93 1.19
N ILE A 103 6.04 2.68 1.64
CA ILE A 103 6.86 2.32 2.81
C ILE A 103 5.98 2.26 4.08
N LEU A 104 5.17 3.28 4.33
CA LEU A 104 4.30 3.32 5.50
C LEU A 104 3.25 2.21 5.49
N THR A 105 2.63 1.94 4.35
CA THR A 105 1.65 0.84 4.23
C THR A 105 2.31 -0.53 4.34
N SER A 106 3.52 -0.70 3.83
CA SER A 106 4.30 -1.94 3.98
C SER A 106 4.55 -2.31 5.45
N VAL A 107 4.61 -1.33 6.36
CA VAL A 107 4.71 -1.56 7.82
C VAL A 107 3.32 -1.64 8.48
N THR A 108 2.42 -0.72 8.12
CA THR A 108 1.12 -0.56 8.80
C THR A 108 0.14 -1.68 8.46
N VAL A 109 0.08 -2.10 7.19
CA VAL A 109 -0.83 -3.15 6.71
C VAL A 109 -0.56 -4.49 7.39
N PRO A 110 0.68 -5.05 7.40
CA PRO A 110 0.91 -6.34 8.07
C PRO A 110 0.69 -6.25 9.58
N TYR A 111 0.92 -5.09 10.21
CA TYR A 111 0.59 -4.88 11.62
C TYR A 111 -0.92 -4.99 11.87
N ILE A 112 -1.75 -4.30 11.07
CA ILE A 112 -3.21 -4.36 11.20
C ILE A 112 -3.73 -5.76 10.87
N VAL A 113 -3.25 -6.38 9.79
CA VAL A 113 -3.59 -7.75 9.41
C VAL A 113 -3.25 -8.74 10.53
N LYS A 114 -2.07 -8.64 11.15
CA LYS A 114 -1.67 -9.50 12.27
C LYS A 114 -2.59 -9.32 13.48
N ARG A 115 -3.05 -8.09 13.76
CA ARG A 115 -3.98 -7.80 14.86
C ARG A 115 -5.38 -8.37 14.59
N LEU A 116 -5.89 -8.19 13.37
CA LEU A 116 -7.19 -8.73 12.95
C LEU A 116 -7.17 -10.27 12.88
N ALA A 117 -6.12 -10.85 12.32
CA ALA A 117 -5.96 -12.30 12.21
C ALA A 117 -5.84 -12.97 13.59
N ARG A 118 -5.18 -12.33 14.57
CA ARG A 118 -5.11 -12.83 15.95
C ARG A 118 -6.49 -12.85 16.61
N GLY A 119 -7.31 -11.81 16.42
CA GLY A 119 -8.68 -11.77 16.95
C GLY A 119 -9.50 -12.97 16.50
N THR A 120 -9.37 -13.38 15.23
CA THR A 120 -10.09 -14.55 14.72
C THR A 120 -9.50 -15.90 15.04
N ALA A 121 -8.18 -16.00 15.23
CA ALA A 121 -7.63 -17.22 15.77
C ALA A 121 -8.27 -17.51 17.14
N THR A 122 -8.38 -16.49 18.00
CA THR A 122 -9.02 -16.62 19.31
C THR A 122 -10.51 -17.00 19.21
N GLU A 123 -11.29 -16.39 18.32
CA GLU A 123 -12.71 -16.74 18.11
C GLU A 123 -12.89 -18.18 17.59
N ALA A 124 -12.03 -18.64 16.67
CA ALA A 124 -12.07 -20.00 16.14
C ALA A 124 -11.70 -21.07 17.18
N TRP A 125 -10.71 -20.82 18.03
CA TRP A 125 -10.38 -21.71 19.16
C TRP A 125 -11.50 -21.79 20.19
N THR A 126 -12.25 -20.69 20.39
CA THR A 126 -13.38 -20.65 21.33
C THR A 126 -14.56 -21.47 20.80
N GLN A 127 -14.88 -21.40 19.51
CA GLN A 127 -15.93 -22.21 18.90
C GLN A 127 -15.57 -23.70 18.76
N ALA A 128 -14.30 -24.06 18.68
CA ALA A 128 -13.86 -25.46 18.57
C ALA A 128 -13.80 -26.20 19.93
N ASN A 129 -13.79 -25.46 21.05
CA ASN A 129 -13.67 -26.00 22.41
C ASN A 129 -14.97 -25.84 23.24
N HIS A 130 -16.11 -25.61 22.58
CA HIS A 130 -17.45 -25.62 23.17
C HIS A 130 -18.33 -26.65 22.50
#